data_AF-A0A6X9J4I0-F1
#
_entry.id   AF-A0A6X9J4I0-F1
#
_cell.length_a   1.000
_cell.length_b   1.000
_cell.length_c   1.000
_cell.angle_alpha   90.00
_cell.angle_beta   90.00
_cell.angle_gamma   90.00
#
_symmetry.space_group_name_H-M   'P 1'
#
loop_
_entity.id
_entity.type
_entity.pdbx_description
1 polymer ?
#
loop_
_entity_poly.entity_id
_entity_poly.type
_entity_poly.pdbx_seq_one_letter_code
_entity_poly.pdbx_strand_id
1 'polypeptide(L)' 'MPRRVTLTDRQKDALLRLPTSQTDLLKHYTLSDEDLGHIRLRRRAHNRFGFALQL' A
#
# COMPACT_ATOMS: atom_id res chain seq x y z
N MET A 1 10.66 30.09 -13.41
CA MET A 1 9.34 29.58 -13.00
C MET A 1 9.39 29.23 -11.51
N PRO A 2 8.69 29.96 -10.62
CA PRO A 2 8.72 29.64 -9.20
C PRO A 2 7.97 28.32 -8.95
N ARG A 3 8.63 27.36 -8.28
CA ARG A 3 8.03 26.08 -7.92
C ARG A 3 7.03 26.35 -6.78
N ARG A 4 5.73 26.48 -7.10
CA ARG A 4 4.67 26.52 -6.09
C ARG A 4 4.63 25.16 -5.41
N VAL A 5 5.10 25.11 -4.17
CA VAL A 5 4.94 23.93 -3.32
C VAL A 5 3.55 24.02 -2.70
N THR A 6 2.62 23.19 -3.18
CA THR A 6 1.20 23.21 -2.76
C THR A 6 0.99 22.64 -1.34
N LEU A 7 1.96 21.87 -0.83
CA LEU A 7 1.86 21.20 0.46
C LEU A 7 2.84 21.79 1.48
N THR A 8 2.31 22.12 2.66
CA THR A 8 3.13 22.40 3.85
C THR A 8 3.92 21.17 4.27
N ASP A 9 4.99 21.36 5.05
CA ASP A 9 5.80 20.23 5.51
C ASP A 9 5.00 19.24 6.36
N ARG A 10 4.05 19.72 7.17
CA ARG A 10 3.12 18.86 7.92
C ARG A 10 2.23 18.03 6.99
N GLN A 11 1.76 18.59 5.88
CA GLN A 11 0.95 17.85 4.91
C GLN A 11 1.78 16.82 4.13
N LYS A 12 3.04 17.14 3.81
CA LYS A 12 3.95 16.16 3.20
C LYS A 12 4.25 15.02 4.15
N ASP A 13 4.51 15.32 5.41
CA ASP A 13 4.80 14.32 6.43
C ASP A 13 3.60 13.39 6.66
N ALA A 14 2.39 13.95 6.72
CA ALA A 14 1.16 13.16 6.78
C ALA A 14 0.92 12.28 5.54
N LEU A 15 1.31 12.75 4.35
CA LEU A 15 1.16 12.00 3.08
C LEU A 15 2.15 10.85 2.96
N LEU A 16 3.39 11.05 3.44
CA LEU A 16 4.49 10.08 3.31
C LEU A 16 4.65 9.18 4.54
N ARG A 17 3.98 9.50 5.64
CA ARG A 17 3.96 8.69 6.85
C ARG A 17 3.43 7.30 6.51
N LEU A 18 4.21 6.29 6.89
CA LEU A 18 3.80 4.90 6.75
C LEU A 18 2.56 4.63 7.61
N PRO A 19 1.57 3.90 7.08
CA PRO A 19 0.39 3.52 7.84
C PRO A 19 0.80 2.62 9.00
N THR A 20 0.37 2.98 10.22
CA THR A 20 0.67 2.20 11.44
C THR A 20 -0.53 1.39 11.93
N SER A 21 -1.73 1.64 11.38
CA SER A 21 -2.93 0.88 11.71
C SER A 21 -3.25 -0.11 10.60
N GLN A 22 -3.86 -1.24 10.96
CA GLN A 22 -4.33 -2.23 10.00
C GLN A 22 -5.35 -1.62 9.02
N THR A 23 -6.23 -0.75 9.51
CA THR A 23 -7.23 -0.06 8.69
C THR A 23 -6.59 0.87 7.66
N ASP A 24 -5.51 1.56 8.02
CA ASP A 24 -4.81 2.44 7.08
C ASP A 24 -4.00 1.65 6.06
N LEU A 25 -3.37 0.54 6.47
CA LEU A 25 -2.72 -0.40 5.54
C LEU A 25 -3.71 -0.92 4.49
N LEU A 26 -4.94 -1.27 4.90
CA LEU A 26 -5.98 -1.75 3.98
C LEU A 26 -6.41 -0.70 2.95
N LYS A 27 -6.29 0.60 3.24
CA LYS A 27 -6.58 1.68 2.27
C LYS A 27 -5.53 1.79 1.18
N HIS A 28 -4.30 1.35 1.46
CA HIS A 28 -3.18 1.38 0.52
C HIS A 28 -3.01 0.07 -0.25
N TYR A 29 -3.63 -1.02 0.22
CA TYR A 29 -3.54 -2.36 -0.35
C TYR A 29 -4.92 -2.95 -0.59
N THR A 30 -5.65 -2.40 -1.56
CA THR A 30 -6.85 -3.04 -2.10
C THR A 30 -6.43 -3.99 -3.24
N LEU A 31 -6.49 -5.29 -2.98
CA LEU A 31 -6.26 -6.32 -3.98
C LEU A 31 -7.53 -6.49 -4.82
N SER A 32 -7.40 -6.45 -6.14
CA SER A 32 -8.48 -6.81 -7.06
C SER A 32 -8.79 -8.31 -6.99
N ASP A 33 -9.91 -8.74 -7.59
CA ASP A 33 -10.22 -10.16 -7.71
C ASP A 33 -9.15 -10.93 -8.50
N GLU A 34 -8.51 -10.27 -9.48
CA GLU A 34 -7.38 -10.82 -10.25
C GLU A 34 -6.14 -11.02 -9.36
N ASP A 35 -5.80 -10.01 -8.56
CA ASP A 35 -4.69 -10.08 -7.59
C ASP A 35 -4.90 -11.22 -6.59
N LEU A 36 -6.13 -11.34 -6.06
CA LEU A 36 -6.52 -12.44 -5.18
C LEU A 36 -6.43 -13.80 -5.88
N GLY A 37 -6.78 -13.86 -7.16
CA GLY A 37 -6.56 -15.02 -8.02
C GLY A 37 -5.10 -15.45 -8.05
N HIS A 38 -4.19 -14.52 -8.33
CA HIS A 38 -2.75 -14.78 -8.38
C HIS A 38 -2.16 -15.17 -7.01
N ILE A 39 -2.60 -14.53 -5.93
CA ILE A 39 -2.18 -14.86 -4.57
C ILE A 39 -2.59 -16.30 -4.23
N ARG A 40 -3.82 -16.71 -4.55
CA ARG A 40 -4.34 -18.05 -4.23
C ARG A 40 -3.57 -19.19 -4.91
N LEU A 41 -2.84 -18.92 -5.99
CA LEU A 41 -1.96 -19.91 -6.65
C LEU A 41 -0.74 -20.30 -5.79
N ARG A 42 -0.40 -19.55 -4.73
CA ARG A 42 0.76 -19.87 -3.88
C ARG A 42 0.39 -20.87 -2.78
N ARG A 43 1.16 -21.97 -2.68
CA ARG A 43 0.87 -23.12 -1.80
C ARG A 43 0.89 -22.85 -0.29
N ARG A 44 1.68 -21.88 0.20
CA ARG A 44 1.86 -21.63 1.65
C ARG A 44 1.47 -20.22 2.04
N ALA A 45 0.96 -20.04 3.26
CA ALA A 45 0.50 -18.74 3.75
C ALA A 45 1.57 -17.65 3.69
N HIS A 46 2.82 -17.95 4.02
CA HIS A 46 3.93 -16.99 3.91
C HIS A 46 4.24 -16.61 2.46
N ASN A 47 4.10 -17.54 1.50
CA ASN A 47 4.29 -17.23 0.07
C ASN A 47 3.13 -16.39 -0.48
N ARG A 48 1.91 -16.61 0.00
CA ARG A 48 0.75 -15.77 -0.33
C ARG A 48 0.94 -14.35 0.18
N PHE A 49 1.37 -14.20 1.42
CA PHE A 49 1.62 -12.90 2.03
C PHE A 49 2.79 -12.17 1.36
N GLY A 50 3.92 -12.84 1.14
CA GLY A 50 5.06 -12.26 0.43
C GLY A 50 4.70 -11.80 -0.98
N PHE A 51 3.88 -12.57 -1.70
CA PHE A 51 3.40 -12.19 -3.02
C PHE A 51 2.41 -11.01 -2.97
N ALA A 52 1.51 -10.97 -1.99
CA ALA A 52 0.58 -9.86 -1.81
C ALA A 52 1.26 -8.52 -1.47
N LEU A 53 2.46 -8.55 -0.87
CA LEU A 53 3.28 -7.37 -0.63
C LEU A 53 4.04 -6.88 -1.88
N GLN A 54 4.17 -7.72 -2.92
CA GLN A 54 4.87 -7.39 -4.16
C GLN A 54 3.95 -6.85 -5.26
N LEU A 55 2.63 -7.06 -5.14
CA LEU A 55 1.59 -6.48 -5.99
C LEU A 55 1.29 -5.04 -5.54
#